data_AF-A0A9E5PTG1-F1
#
_entry.id   AF-A0A9E5PTG1-F1
#
_cell.length_a   1.000
_cell.length_b   1.000
_cell.length_c   1.000
_cell.angle_alpha   90.00
_cell.angle_beta   90.00
_cell.angle_gamma   90.00
#
_symmetry.space_group_name_H-M   'P 1'
#
loop_
_entity.id
_entity.type
_entity.pdbx_description
1 polymer ?
#
loop_
_entity_poly.entity_id
_entity_poly.type
_entity_poly.pdbx_seq_one_letter_code
_entity_poly.pdbx_strand_id
1 'polypeptide(L)' 'MTSPARDPRPAAVPPQGDARARLHVDLAALGENYRRYCAATSARIGAVVKADAYGMGLKPVADTLYRAG' A
#
# COMPACT_ATOMS: atom_id res chain seq x y z
N MET A 1 12.07 17.44 4.80
CA MET A 1 12.14 17.35 3.32
C MET A 1 10.92 16.58 2.85
N THR A 2 9.90 17.26 2.34
CA THR A 2 8.72 16.63 1.75
C THR A 2 9.11 16.05 0.40
N SER A 3 9.12 14.72 0.28
CA SER A 3 9.21 14.06 -1.02
C SER A 3 8.08 14.60 -1.90
N PRO A 4 8.33 14.97 -3.18
CA PRO A 4 7.25 15.44 -4.04
C PRO A 4 6.19 14.34 -4.12
N ALA A 5 4.92 14.71 -3.89
CA ALA A 5 3.81 13.78 -3.95
C ALA A 5 3.76 13.17 -5.35
N ARG A 6 4.23 11.92 -5.48
CA ARG A 6 4.07 11.13 -6.69
C ARG A 6 2.58 11.00 -6.96
N ASP A 7 2.13 11.30 -8.18
CA ASP A 7 0.73 11.09 -8.56
C ASP A 7 0.43 9.58 -8.38
N PRO A 8 -0.47 9.20 -7.45
CA PRO A 8 -0.75 7.80 -7.18
C PRO A 8 -1.61 7.17 -8.28
N ARG A 9 -2.09 7.95 -9.27
CA ARG A 9 -2.85 7.39 -10.40
C ARG A 9 -1.94 6.54 -11.28
N PRO A 10 -2.15 5.21 -11.31
CA PRO A 10 -1.50 4.37 -12.31
C PRO A 10 -2.03 4.73 -13.70
N ALA A 11 -1.34 4.28 -14.75
CA ALA A 11 -1.92 4.24 -16.09
C ALA A 11 -3.31 3.57 -16.03
N ALA A 12 -4.26 4.08 -16.83
CA ALA A 12 -5.66 3.66 -16.77
C ALA A 12 -5.79 2.13 -16.82
N VAL A 13 -6.24 1.53 -15.72
CA VAL A 13 -6.56 0.10 -15.68
C VAL A 13 -7.86 -0.11 -16.46
N PRO A 14 -7.91 -1.01 -17.45
CA PRO A 14 -9.11 -1.25 -18.24
C PRO A 14 -10.29 -1.61 -17.33
N PRO A 15 -11.53 -1.31 -17.76
CA PRO A 15 -12.68 -1.49 -16.90
C PRO A 15 -12.90 -2.96 -16.54
N GLN A 16 -12.63 -3.33 -15.28
CA GLN A 16 -13.05 -4.61 -14.70
C GLN A 16 -14.53 -4.49 -14.28
N GLY A 17 -15.45 -4.84 -15.19
CA GLY A 17 -16.90 -4.86 -14.95
C GLY A 17 -17.57 -3.51 -14.63
N ASP A 18 -18.87 -3.56 -14.30
CA ASP A 18 -19.76 -2.41 -14.03
C ASP A 18 -19.52 -1.74 -12.67
N ALA A 19 -18.25 -1.58 -12.26
CA ALA A 19 -17.90 -0.91 -11.02
C ALA A 19 -18.19 0.61 -11.12
N ARG A 20 -19.13 1.10 -10.30
CA ARG A 20 -19.51 2.53 -10.26
C ARG A 20 -18.44 3.44 -9.61
N ALA A 21 -17.52 2.87 -8.83
CA ALA A 21 -16.41 3.59 -8.20
C ALA A 21 -15.19 2.65 -8.07
N ARG A 22 -13.98 3.23 -8.06
CA ARG A 22 -12.72 2.50 -7.93
C ARG A 22 -11.80 3.15 -6.91
N LEU A 23 -11.17 2.33 -6.08
CA LEU A 23 -10.07 2.73 -5.21
C LEU A 23 -8.75 2.29 -5.85
N HIS A 24 -7.88 3.25 -6.13
CA HIS A 24 -6.49 2.95 -6.50
C HIS A 24 -5.62 3.02 -5.26
N VAL A 25 -4.99 1.88 -4.93
CA VAL A 25 -4.07 1.76 -3.81
C VAL A 25 -2.65 1.73 -4.36
N ASP A 26 -1.82 2.69 -3.99
CA ASP A 26 -0.41 2.69 -4.32
C ASP A 26 0.36 1.75 -3.38
N LEU A 27 0.57 0.52 -3.83
CA LEU A 27 1.33 -0.49 -3.09
C LEU A 27 2.82 -0.13 -2.96
N ALA A 28 3.39 0.60 -3.93
CA ALA A 28 4.79 1.01 -3.84
C ALA A 28 4.98 2.03 -2.70
N ALA A 29 4.07 3.00 -2.59
CA ALA A 29 4.04 3.94 -1.47
C ALA A 29 3.82 3.22 -0.13
N LEU A 30 2.94 2.22 -0.08
CA LEU A 30 2.71 1.43 1.13
C LEU A 30 3.98 0.71 1.60
N GLY A 31 4.69 0.05 0.68
CA GLY A 31 5.96 -0.60 0.99
C GLY A 31 7.06 0.37 1.43
N GLU A 32 7.11 1.57 0.85
CA GLU A 32 8.06 2.61 1.28
C GLU A 32 7.74 3.14 2.67
N ASN A 33 6.46 3.37 2.98
CA ASN A 33 6.02 3.77 4.31
C ASN A 33 6.40 2.71 5.36
N TYR A 34 6.20 1.43 5.06
CA TYR A 34 6.59 0.35 5.97
C TYR A 34 8.10 0.35 6.25
N ARG A 35 8.94 0.46 5.21
CA ARG A 35 10.40 0.55 5.36
C ARG A 35 10.82 1.75 6.20
N ARG A 36 10.16 2.91 6.07
CA ARG A 36 10.44 4.10 6.89
C ARG A 36 10.17 3.83 8.37
N TYR A 37 9.09 3.13 8.71
CA TYR A 37 8.80 2.76 10.10
C TYR A 37 9.79 1.72 10.64
N CYS A 38 10.16 0.71 9.85
CA CYS A 38 11.20 -0.25 10.26
C CYS A 38 12.55 0.42 10.48
N ALA A 39 12.93 1.41 9.67
CA ALA A 39 14.18 2.16 9.84
C ALA A 39 14.18 3.11 11.05
N ALA A 40 13.01 3.47 11.58
CA ALA A 40 12.88 4.42 12.68
C ALA A 40 13.07 3.79 14.07
N THR A 41 13.25 2.48 14.16
CA THR A 41 13.40 1.75 15.43
C THR A 41 14.26 0.51 15.28
N SER A 42 14.83 0.02 16.38
CA SER A 42 15.47 -1.30 16.45
C SER A 42 14.49 -2.42 16.82
N ALA A 43 13.25 -2.09 17.18
CA ALA A 43 12.22 -3.07 17.50
C ALA A 43 11.66 -3.75 16.24
N ARG A 44 11.19 -4.99 16.37
CA ARG A 44 10.46 -5.68 15.30
C ARG A 44 9.13 -4.98 15.04
N ILE A 45 8.88 -4.56 13.80
CA ILE A 45 7.64 -3.92 13.39
C ILE A 45 6.65 -4.95 12.84
N GLY A 46 5.45 -4.98 13.41
CA GLY A 46 4.32 -5.74 12.87
C GLY A 46 3.44 -4.90 11.96
N ALA A 47 3.08 -5.43 10.79
CA ALA A 47 2.05 -4.85 9.94
C ALA A 47 0.65 -5.29 10.41
N VAL A 48 -0.21 -4.34 10.79
CA VAL A 48 -1.61 -4.63 11.14
C VAL A 48 -2.47 -4.53 9.88
N VAL A 49 -3.09 -5.64 9.47
CA VAL A 49 -3.87 -5.74 8.22
C VAL A 49 -5.31 -6.20 8.43
N LYS A 50 -5.90 -5.87 9.58
CA LYS A 50 -7.30 -6.22 9.91
C LYS A 50 -8.29 -5.61 8.92
N ALA A 51 -9.50 -6.18 8.86
CA ALA A 51 -10.60 -5.70 8.02
C ALA A 51 -10.20 -5.54 6.54
N ASP A 52 -9.67 -6.61 5.95
CA ASP A 52 -9.21 -6.63 4.56
C ASP A 52 -8.15 -5.55 4.25
N ALA A 53 -7.15 -5.44 5.14
CA ALA A 53 -6.19 -4.35 5.14
C ALA A 53 -6.86 -2.96 5.12
N TYR A 54 -7.84 -2.76 6.01
CA TYR A 54 -8.62 -1.51 6.09
C TYR A 54 -9.34 -1.14 4.78
N GLY A 55 -9.82 -2.15 4.04
CA GLY A 55 -10.53 -1.98 2.76
C GLY A 55 -9.62 -1.72 1.55
N MET A 56 -8.31 -1.89 1.68
CA MET A 56 -7.34 -1.75 0.58
C MET A 56 -7.11 -3.06 -0.19
N GLY A 57 -7.65 -4.18 0.28
CA GLY A 57 -7.45 -5.50 -0.29
C GLY A 57 -6.30 -6.25 0.37
N LEU A 58 -6.63 -7.28 1.14
CA LEU A 58 -5.69 -7.98 2.02
C LEU A 58 -4.52 -8.59 1.27
N LYS A 59 -4.79 -9.37 0.21
CA LYS A 59 -3.74 -10.11 -0.51
C LYS A 59 -2.65 -9.20 -1.08
N PRO A 60 -2.95 -8.20 -1.94
CA PRO A 60 -1.92 -7.34 -2.49
C PRO A 60 -1.17 -6.54 -1.42
N VAL A 61 -1.86 -6.10 -0.36
CA VAL A 61 -1.23 -5.39 0.77
C VAL A 61 -0.28 -6.30 1.55
N ALA A 62 -0.73 -7.49 1.96
CA ALA A 62 0.07 -8.43 2.73
C ALA A 62 1.31 -8.89 1.95
N ASP A 63 1.17 -9.22 0.66
CA ASP A 63 2.29 -9.60 -0.21
C ASP A 63 3.31 -8.45 -0.33
N THR A 64 2.83 -7.21 -0.46
CA THR A 64 3.68 -6.01 -0.57
C THR A 64 4.47 -5.77 0.72
N LEU A 65 3.80 -5.85 1.87
CA LEU A 65 4.43 -5.63 3.18
C LEU A 65 5.42 -6.74 3.51
N TYR A 66 5.07 -8.01 3.23
CA TYR A 66 5.98 -9.15 3.42
C TYR A 66 7.26 -9.03 2.59
N ARG A 67 7.16 -8.54 1.34
CA ARG A 67 8.34 -8.28 0.49
C ARG A 67 9.16 -7.05 0.94
N ALA A 68 8.56 -6.14 1.70
CA ALA A 68 9.18 -4.89 2.09
C ALA A 68 10.06 -5.02 3.35
N GLY A 69 9.91 -6.08 4.15
CA GLY A 69 10.77 -6.36 5.31
C GLY A 69 10.14 -7.32 6.30
#